data_AF-A0A838RX05-F1
#
_entry.id   AF-A0A838RX05-F1
#
_cell.length_a   1.000
_cell.length_b   1.000
_cell.length_c   1.000
_cell.angle_alpha   90.00
_cell.angle_beta   90.00
_cell.angle_gamma   90.00
#
_symmetry.space_group_name_H-M   'P 1'
#
loop_
_entity.id
_entity.type
_entity.pdbx_description
1 polymer ?
#
loop_
_entity_poly.entity_id
_entity_poly.type
_entity_poly.pdbx_seq_one_letter_code
_entity_poly.pdbx_strand_id
1 'polypeptide(L)'
;MNKKELTRAYCNTSYRVRVSPEPIRLRVGERSAAFDEVLNSYGVTHWAFITAYNPRSRQLSDEENRRRHRDLLRKVKSINCQTLACEAKGDDGAWPAEEGLIVLD
;
A
#
# COMPACT_ATOMS: atom_id res chain seq x y z
N MET A 1 9.68 9.09 15.77
CA MET A 1 8.39 9.81 15.62
C MET A 1 7.46 9.37 16.73
N ASN A 2 6.75 10.32 17.34
CA ASN A 2 5.65 10.02 18.26
C ASN A 2 4.38 9.62 17.48
N LYS A 3 3.34 9.18 18.21
CA LYS A 3 2.07 8.74 17.58
C LYS A 3 1.43 9.80 16.68
N LYS A 4 1.44 11.06 17.09
CA LYS A 4 0.82 12.17 16.31
C LYS A 4 1.57 12.41 15.01
N GLU A 5 2.90 12.38 15.06
CA GLU A 5 3.76 12.52 13.89
C GLU A 5 3.55 11.37 12.90
N LEU A 6 3.45 10.13 13.38
CA LEU A 6 3.17 8.97 12.53
C LEU A 6 1.78 9.04 11.88
N THR A 7 0.75 9.39 12.65
CA THR A 7 -0.60 9.60 12.08
C THR A 7 -0.58 10.65 10.98
N ARG A 8 0.11 11.78 11.21
CA ARG A 8 0.23 12.83 10.18
C ARG A 8 0.97 12.33 8.93
N ALA A 9 2.06 11.60 9.12
CA ALA A 9 2.81 11.01 8.00
C ALA A 9 1.92 10.07 7.16
N TYR A 10 1.14 9.20 7.82
CA TYR A 10 0.23 8.28 7.12
C TYR A 10 -0.92 8.99 6.40
N CYS A 11 -1.46 10.06 6.96
CA CYS A 11 -2.49 10.86 6.28
C CYS A 11 -1.91 11.67 5.11
N ASN A 12 -0.65 12.07 5.19
CA ASN A 12 0.08 12.78 4.13
C ASN A 12 0.84 11.83 3.19
N THR A 13 0.43 10.56 3.13
CA THR A 13 0.99 9.56 2.23
C THR A 13 0.00 9.29 1.10
N SER A 14 0.50 9.34 -0.12
CA SER A 14 -0.22 8.92 -1.32
C SER A 14 0.00 7.42 -1.53
N TYR A 15 -1.06 6.62 -1.38
CA TYR A 15 -1.03 5.19 -1.65
C TYR A 15 -1.45 4.96 -3.10
N ARG A 16 -0.50 4.58 -3.95
CA ARG A 16 -0.65 4.53 -5.41
C ARG A 16 -0.89 3.09 -5.84
N VAL A 17 -2.11 2.77 -6.24
CA VAL A 17 -2.46 1.44 -6.76
C VAL A 17 -2.11 1.39 -8.24
N ARG A 18 -1.29 0.41 -8.64
CA ARG A 18 -0.83 0.23 -10.02
C ARG A 18 -1.87 -0.55 -10.81
N VAL A 19 -2.84 0.20 -11.34
CA VAL A 19 -3.85 -0.27 -12.30
C VAL A 19 -3.63 0.39 -13.66
N SER A 20 -4.26 -0.17 -14.70
CA SER A 20 -4.23 0.35 -16.07
C SER A 20 -5.54 1.10 -16.38
N PRO A 21 -5.53 2.19 -17.17
CA PRO A 21 -4.37 2.77 -17.88
C PRO A 21 -3.43 3.60 -17.00
N GLU A 22 -3.92 4.15 -15.88
CA GLU A 22 -3.16 5.04 -15.02
C GLU A 22 -3.27 4.63 -13.55
N PRO A 23 -2.21 4.84 -12.72
CA PRO A 23 -2.27 4.54 -11.30
C PRO A 23 -3.31 5.39 -10.56
N ILE A 24 -4.07 4.75 -9.67
CA ILE A 24 -5.00 5.45 -8.79
C ILE A 24 -4.30 5.85 -7.50
N ARG A 25 -4.51 7.09 -7.05
CA ARG A 25 -4.00 7.58 -5.76
C ARG A 25 -5.11 7.50 -4.71
N LEU A 26 -4.81 6.87 -3.58
CA LEU A 26 -5.65 6.82 -2.40
C LEU A 26 -5.01 7.63 -1.29
N ARG A 27 -5.86 8.23 -0.46
CA ARG A 27 -5.47 9.04 0.70
C ARG A 27 -6.37 8.74 1.88
N VAL A 28 -5.80 8.72 3.07
CA VAL A 28 -6.55 8.46 4.29
C VAL A 28 -7.56 9.60 4.51
N GLY A 29 -8.83 9.24 4.71
CA GLY A 29 -9.91 10.20 4.89
C GLY A 29 -10.58 10.67 3.59
N GLU A 30 -10.10 10.22 2.43
CA GLU A 30 -10.66 10.58 1.12
C GLU A 30 -11.22 9.35 0.41
N ARG A 31 -12.45 9.48 -0.11
CA ARG A 31 -13.07 8.44 -0.94
C ARG A 31 -12.61 8.58 -2.39
N SER A 32 -12.34 7.46 -3.05
CA SER A 32 -11.93 7.43 -4.46
C SER A 32 -12.94 6.68 -5.30
N ALA A 33 -13.76 7.41 -6.08
CA ALA A 33 -14.74 6.80 -6.98
C ALA A 33 -14.08 5.89 -8.03
N ALA A 34 -12.93 6.29 -8.56
CA ALA A 34 -12.16 5.46 -9.49
C ALA A 34 -11.70 4.14 -8.85
N PHE A 35 -11.37 4.15 -7.56
CA PHE A 35 -11.02 2.91 -6.87
C PHE A 35 -12.23 2.07 -6.51
N ASP A 36 -13.36 2.69 -6.19
CA ASP A 36 -14.63 1.99 -6.02
C ASP A 36 -15.01 1.22 -7.30
N GLU A 37 -14.78 1.80 -8.49
CA GLU A 37 -14.96 1.11 -9.78
C GLU A 37 -14.02 -0.10 -9.94
N VAL A 38 -12.75 0.03 -9.51
CA VAL A 38 -11.83 -1.10 -9.47
C VAL A 38 -12.37 -2.20 -8.56
N LEU A 39 -12.74 -1.89 -7.32
CA LEU A 39 -13.29 -2.89 -6.39
C LEU A 39 -14.54 -3.59 -6.96
N ASN A 40 -15.45 -2.82 -7.56
CA ASN A 40 -16.64 -3.35 -8.24
C ASN A 40 -16.28 -4.30 -9.39
N SER A 41 -15.24 -4.01 -10.18
CA SER A 41 -14.78 -4.89 -11.26
C SER A 41 -14.22 -6.23 -10.76
N TYR A 42 -13.72 -6.26 -9.53
CA TYR A 42 -13.30 -7.48 -8.83
C TYR A 42 -14.44 -8.14 -8.04
N GLY A 43 -15.61 -7.50 -7.96
CA GLY A 43 -16.77 -8.00 -7.20
C GLY A 43 -16.59 -7.98 -5.69
N VAL A 44 -15.65 -7.17 -5.17
CA VAL A 44 -15.31 -7.10 -3.74
C VAL A 44 -15.75 -5.78 -3.12
N THR A 45 -15.96 -5.79 -1.81
CA THR A 45 -16.28 -4.57 -1.03
C THR A 45 -15.29 -4.31 0.09
N HIS A 46 -14.44 -5.29 0.42
CA HIS A 46 -13.41 -5.16 1.43
C HIS A 46 -12.03 -5.25 0.78
N TRP A 47 -11.10 -4.48 1.34
CA TRP A 47 -9.73 -4.48 0.89
C TRP A 47 -8.82 -3.96 2.00
N ALA A 48 -7.53 -4.27 1.87
CA ALA A 48 -6.51 -3.74 2.77
C ALA A 48 -5.24 -3.39 2.00
N PHE A 49 -4.63 -2.24 2.33
CA PHE A 49 -3.24 -1.98 1.98
C PHE A 49 -2.34 -2.69 3.01
N ILE A 50 -1.41 -3.51 2.52
CA ILE A 50 -0.39 -4.14 3.34
C ILE A 50 1.00 -3.93 2.74
N THR A 51 1.98 -3.71 3.60
CA THR A 51 3.39 -3.64 3.21
C THR A 51 4.25 -4.37 4.23
N ALA A 52 5.38 -4.90 3.76
CA ALA A 52 6.41 -5.46 4.62
C ALA A 52 7.57 -4.48 4.88
N TYR A 53 7.50 -3.28 4.28
CA TYR A 53 8.50 -2.24 4.44
C TYR A 53 8.39 -1.61 5.84
N ASN A 54 9.55 -1.27 6.40
CA ASN A 54 9.70 -0.45 7.60
C ASN A 54 8.71 -0.77 8.75
N PRO A 55 8.62 -2.05 9.18
CA PRO A 55 7.64 -2.49 10.18
C PRO A 55 7.75 -1.68 11.47
N ARG A 56 6.59 -1.30 12.01
CA ARG A 56 6.49 -0.39 13.18
C ARG A 56 7.14 0.98 12.93
N SER A 57 7.14 1.43 11.68
CA SER A 57 7.71 2.72 11.24
C SER A 57 9.21 2.84 11.54
N ARG A 58 9.93 1.71 11.52
CA ARG A 58 11.39 1.67 11.72
C ARG A 58 12.05 1.46 10.38
N GLN A 59 12.87 2.41 9.97
CA GLN A 59 13.58 2.35 8.69
C GLN A 59 14.52 1.14 8.66
N LEU A 60 14.34 0.30 7.66
CA LEU A 60 15.24 -0.80 7.32
C LEU A 60 16.03 -0.44 6.05
N SER A 61 17.05 -1.24 5.74
CA SER A 61 17.74 -1.10 4.45
C SER A 61 16.79 -1.44 3.30
N ASP A 62 17.05 -0.85 2.13
CA ASP A 62 16.29 -1.14 0.92
C ASP A 62 16.35 -2.64 0.54
N GLU A 63 17.50 -3.29 0.70
CA GLU A 63 17.66 -4.72 0.46
C GLU A 63 16.78 -5.57 1.38
N GLU A 64 16.76 -5.25 2.68
CA GLU A 64 15.92 -5.92 3.67
C GLU A 64 14.44 -5.77 3.33
N ASN A 65 14.02 -4.55 3.01
CA ASN A 65 12.65 -4.24 2.61
C ASN A 65 12.23 -5.00 1.34
N ARG A 66 13.08 -5.02 0.30
CA ARG A 66 12.83 -5.80 -0.93
C ARG A 66 12.74 -7.30 -0.65
N ARG A 67 13.60 -7.85 0.22
CA ARG A 67 13.53 -9.27 0.60
C ARG A 67 12.19 -9.59 1.27
N ARG A 68 11.78 -8.78 2.24
CA ARG A 68 10.50 -8.94 2.96
C ARG A 68 9.29 -8.79 2.05
N HIS A 69 9.33 -7.88 1.08
CA HIS A 69 8.24 -7.74 0.11
C HIS A 69 8.13 -8.97 -0.81
N ARG A 70 9.26 -9.58 -1.22
CA ARG A 70 9.23 -10.89 -1.90
C ARG A 70 8.64 -12.00 -1.02
N ASP A 71 8.96 -12.01 0.27
CA ASP A 71 8.34 -12.95 1.22
C ASP A 71 6.83 -12.72 1.34
N LEU A 72 6.39 -11.46 1.38
CA LEU A 72 4.98 -11.08 1.43
C LEU A 72 4.23 -11.58 0.19
N LEU A 73 4.75 -11.32 -1.01
CA LEU A 73 4.19 -11.81 -2.27
C LEU A 73 4.02 -13.34 -2.26
N ARG A 74 5.03 -14.08 -1.78
CA ARG A 74 4.95 -15.55 -1.67
C ARG A 74 3.86 -16.00 -0.70
N LYS A 75 3.74 -15.35 0.46
CA LYS A 75 2.73 -15.68 1.47
C LYS A 75 1.32 -15.40 0.96
N VAL A 76 1.08 -14.23 0.37
CA VAL A 76 -0.24 -13.88 -0.15
C VAL A 76 -0.64 -14.79 -1.31
N LYS A 77 0.30 -15.13 -2.19
CA LYS A 77 0.07 -16.14 -3.24
C LYS A 77 -0.30 -17.51 -2.67
N SER A 78 0.32 -17.94 -1.57
CA SER A 78 0.05 -19.25 -0.96
C SER A 78 -1.36 -19.40 -0.37
N ILE A 79 -2.02 -18.29 -0.05
CA ILE A 79 -3.40 -18.26 0.45
C ILE A 79 -4.43 -17.91 -0.64
N ASN A 80 -4.01 -17.87 -1.91
CA ASN A 80 -4.86 -17.58 -3.08
C ASN A 80 -5.66 -16.27 -3.00
N CYS A 81 -5.18 -15.27 -2.26
CA CYS A 81 -5.82 -13.96 -2.24
C CYS A 81 -5.53 -13.20 -3.55
N GLN A 82 -6.54 -12.49 -4.06
CA GLN A 82 -6.36 -11.55 -5.15
C GLN A 82 -5.67 -10.28 -4.65
N THR A 83 -4.71 -9.78 -5.43
CA THR A 83 -3.97 -8.58 -5.05
C THR A 83 -3.68 -7.67 -6.22
N LEU A 84 -3.63 -6.37 -5.95
CA LEU A 84 -3.07 -5.36 -6.84
C LEU A 84 -1.75 -4.86 -6.26
N ALA A 85 -0.76 -4.64 -7.13
CA ALA A 85 0.49 -4.03 -6.73
C ALA A 85 0.26 -2.54 -6.40
N CYS A 86 0.89 -2.03 -5.34
CA CYS A 86 0.81 -0.62 -4.98
C CYS A 86 2.10 -0.13 -4.33
N GLU A 87 2.22 1.18 -4.15
CA GLU A 87 3.30 1.80 -3.39
C GLU A 87 2.75 2.88 -2.47
N ALA A 88 3.38 3.10 -1.33
CA ALA A 88 3.10 4.22 -0.44
C ALA A 88 4.21 5.26 -0.58
N LYS A 89 3.85 6.49 -0.94
CA LYS A 89 4.81 7.59 -1.10
C LYS A 89 4.37 8.80 -0.27
N GLY A 90 5.19 9.17 0.72
CA GLY A 90 4.99 10.38 1.49
C GLY A 90 5.11 11.62 0.59
N ASP A 91 4.22 12.59 0.77
CA ASP A 91 4.21 13.81 -0.06
C ASP A 91 5.43 14.71 0.19
N ASP A 92 6.01 14.64 1.39
CA ASP A 92 7.21 15.38 1.78
C ASP A 92 8.49 14.79 1.18
N GLY A 93 8.42 13.60 0.57
CA GLY A 93 9.58 12.89 0.01
C GLY A 93 10.62 12.48 1.05
N ALA A 94 10.32 12.55 2.35
CA ALA A 94 11.27 12.25 3.41
C ALA A 94 11.66 10.76 3.44
N TRP A 95 10.80 9.90 2.89
CA TRP A 95 11.00 8.46 2.79
C TRP A 95 10.91 8.01 1.34
N PRO A 96 11.71 7.01 0.92
CA PRO A 96 11.54 6.37 -0.37
C PRO A 96 10.14 5.72 -0.45
N ALA A 97 9.65 5.52 -1.67
CA ALA A 97 8.38 4.83 -1.88
C ALA A 97 8.46 3.40 -1.32
N GLU A 98 7.44 3.01 -0.57
CA GLU A 98 7.34 1.70 0.06
C GLU A 98 6.46 0.78 -0.77
N GLU A 99 7.00 -0.36 -1.21
CA GLU A 99 6.26 -1.32 -2.01
C GLU A 99 5.22 -2.08 -1.17
N GLY A 100 4.01 -2.23 -1.70
CA GLY A 100 2.88 -2.84 -1.00
C GLY A 100 1.95 -3.62 -1.91
N LEU A 101 0.91 -4.16 -1.30
CA LEU A 101 -0.20 -4.85 -1.96
C LEU A 101 -1.51 -4.27 -1.46
N ILE A 102 -2.46 -4.11 -2.39
CA ILE A 102 -3.88 -4.12 -2.05
C ILE A 102 -4.31 -5.58 -2.04
N VAL A 103 -4.77 -6.09 -0.91
CA VAL A 103 -5.47 -7.38 -0.81
C VAL A 103 -6.95 -7.13 -0.98
N LEU A 104 -7.60 -7.95 -1.81
CA LEU A 104 -9.03 -7.90 -2.11
C LEU A 104 -9.73 -9.08 -1.41
N ASP A 105 -10.86 -8.80 -0.74
CA ASP A 105 -11.67 -9.77 0.02
C ASP A 105 -13.17 -9.63 -0.29
#